data_AF-A0AAE1LMN4-F1
#
_entry.id   AF-A0AAE1LMN4-F1
#
_cell.length_a   1.000
_cell.length_b   1.000
_cell.length_c   1.000
_cell.angle_alpha   90.00
_cell.angle_beta   90.00
_cell.angle_gamma   90.00
#
_symmetry.space_group_name_H-M   'P 1'
#
loop_
_entity.id
_entity.type
_entity.pdbx_description
1 polymer ?
#
loop_
_entity_poly.entity_id
_entity_poly.type
_entity_poly.pdbx_seq_one_letter_code
_entity_poly.pdbx_strand_id
1 'polypeptide(L)'
;MTHYKRKTEDGKYSAEDMRKAMKEVLSGKSSIRQSAKNNGLVYNTLNRKLTKLDGMQEVPKNMALTPFSDKSAVFPRVLEDELAGYVQERSELGFGMDKTEVRRLAYQLADWNN
;
A
#
# COMPACT_ATOMS: atom_id res chain seq x y z
N MET A 1 8.33 12.07 21.18
CA MET A 1 7.90 11.20 20.07
C MET A 1 6.69 11.83 19.39
N THR A 2 6.74 12.08 18.08
CA THR A 2 5.58 12.57 17.33
C THR A 2 4.73 11.37 16.92
N HIS A 3 3.55 11.22 17.52
CA HIS A 3 2.56 10.21 17.10
C HIS A 3 1.98 10.64 15.74
N TYR A 4 2.58 10.19 14.65
CA TYR A 4 2.05 10.44 13.30
C TYR A 4 0.67 9.80 13.16
N LYS A 5 -0.36 10.64 12.98
CA LYS A 5 -1.71 10.21 12.64
C LYS A 5 -1.98 10.53 11.17
N ARG A 6 -2.40 9.52 10.40
CA ARG A 6 -2.77 9.69 9.00
C ARG A 6 -3.93 10.67 8.86
N LYS A 7 -3.91 11.47 7.80
CA LYS A 7 -5.00 12.40 7.46
C LYS A 7 -6.17 11.71 6.76
N THR A 8 -5.90 10.62 6.04
CA THR A 8 -6.92 9.87 5.30
C THR A 8 -6.78 8.37 5.48
N GLU A 9 -7.91 7.69 5.35
CA GLU A 9 -8.04 6.23 5.32
C GLU A 9 -7.80 5.66 3.91
N ASP A 10 -7.39 6.50 2.96
CA ASP A 10 -7.16 6.09 1.57
C ASP A 10 -6.12 4.96 1.48
N GLY A 11 -6.44 3.92 0.72
CA GLY A 11 -5.53 2.79 0.53
C GLY A 11 -5.50 1.78 1.68
N LYS A 12 -6.38 1.87 2.69
CA LYS A 12 -6.52 0.87 3.76
C LYS A 12 -7.45 -0.31 3.42
N TYR A 13 -7.92 -0.40 2.18
CA TYR A 13 -8.84 -1.47 1.77
C TYR A 13 -8.09 -2.78 1.49
N SER A 14 -8.77 -3.91 1.70
CA SER A 14 -8.22 -5.23 1.38
C SER A 14 -8.28 -5.53 -0.12
N ALA A 15 -7.44 -6.44 -0.57
CA ALA A 15 -7.53 -6.96 -1.95
C ALA A 15 -8.88 -7.64 -2.21
N GLU A 16 -9.46 -8.27 -1.18
CA GLU A 16 -10.73 -8.98 -1.26
C GLU A 16 -11.91 -8.02 -1.48
N ASP A 17 -11.96 -6.92 -0.72
CA ASP A 17 -13.00 -5.89 -0.85
C ASP A 17 -12.96 -5.24 -2.23
N MET A 18 -11.76 -4.94 -2.72
CA MET A 18 -11.56 -4.42 -4.08
C MET A 18 -12.06 -5.40 -5.13
N ARG A 19 -11.72 -6.69 -5.00
CA ARG A 19 -12.16 -7.73 -5.95
C ARG A 19 -13.67 -7.92 -5.94
N LYS A 20 -14.28 -7.92 -4.75
CA LYS A 20 -15.72 -8.04 -4.58
C LYS A 20 -16.45 -6.86 -5.22
N ALA A 21 -15.99 -5.63 -4.95
CA ALA A 21 -16.58 -4.44 -5.55
C ALA A 21 -16.48 -4.45 -7.08
N MET A 22 -15.31 -4.83 -7.62
CA MET A 22 -15.13 -4.92 -9.07
C MET A 22 -16.06 -5.97 -9.71
N LYS A 23 -16.27 -7.13 -9.06
CA LYS A 23 -17.21 -8.16 -9.52
C LYS A 23 -18.67 -7.69 -9.50
N GLU A 24 -19.08 -6.98 -8.46
CA GLU A 24 -20.44 -6.40 -8.37
C GLU A 24 -20.73 -5.42 -9.50
N VAL A 25 -19.72 -4.64 -9.91
CA VAL A 25 -19.85 -3.70 -11.04
C VAL A 25 -19.84 -4.45 -12.37
N LEU A 26 -18.91 -5.38 -12.58
CA LEU A 26 -18.80 -6.15 -13.83
C LEU A 26 -20.03 -7.03 -14.08
N SER A 27 -20.65 -7.57 -13.03
CA SER A 27 -21.90 -8.33 -13.13
C SER A 27 -23.16 -7.47 -13.33
N GLY A 28 -23.03 -6.13 -13.35
CA GLY A 28 -24.16 -5.21 -13.46
C GLY A 28 -25.04 -5.14 -12.21
N LYS A 29 -24.64 -5.76 -11.10
CA LYS A 29 -25.42 -5.80 -9.85
C LYS A 29 -25.51 -4.44 -9.17
N SER A 30 -24.51 -3.57 -9.33
CA SER A 30 -24.44 -2.27 -8.67
C SER A 30 -23.65 -1.25 -9.46
N SER A 31 -23.98 0.03 -9.33
CA SER A 31 -23.19 1.12 -9.91
C SER A 31 -21.83 1.25 -9.20
N ILE A 32 -20.84 1.84 -9.87
CA ILE A 32 -19.50 2.06 -9.31
C ILE A 32 -19.57 2.80 -7.97
N ARG A 33 -20.42 3.83 -7.86
CA ARG A 33 -20.59 4.59 -6.60
C ARG A 33 -21.19 3.74 -5.49
N GLN A 34 -22.20 2.93 -5.81
CA GLN A 34 -22.87 2.10 -4.81
C GLN A 34 -21.95 0.98 -4.33
N SER A 35 -21.30 0.26 -5.26
CA SER A 35 -20.39 -0.83 -4.91
C SER A 35 -19.18 -0.33 -4.11
N ALA A 36 -18.65 0.86 -4.44
CA ALA A 36 -17.59 1.48 -3.65
C ALA A 36 -18.03 1.73 -2.20
N LYS A 37 -19.22 2.32 -1.99
CA LYS A 37 -19.77 2.55 -0.64
C LYS A 37 -19.98 1.25 0.13
N ASN A 38 -20.55 0.23 -0.51
CA ASN A 38 -20.86 -1.06 0.12
C ASN A 38 -19.61 -1.81 0.62
N ASN A 39 -18.46 -1.60 -0.03
CA ASN A 39 -17.20 -2.28 0.28
C ASN A 39 -16.17 -1.35 0.93
N GLY A 40 -16.57 -0.17 1.41
CA GLY A 40 -15.67 0.76 2.11
C GLY A 40 -14.55 1.35 1.23
N LEU A 41 -14.77 1.45 -0.08
CA LEU A 41 -13.79 1.93 -1.05
C LEU A 41 -14.06 3.38 -1.45
N VAL A 42 -12.99 4.08 -1.83
CA VAL A 42 -13.10 5.38 -2.49
C VAL A 42 -13.52 5.18 -3.95
N TYR A 43 -14.55 5.89 -4.40
CA TYR A 43 -15.08 5.82 -5.77
C TYR A 43 -13.98 5.95 -6.83
N ASN A 44 -13.10 6.95 -6.72
CA ASN A 44 -12.02 7.19 -7.68
C ASN A 44 -11.07 6.00 -7.79
N THR A 45 -10.80 5.32 -6.66
CA THR A 45 -9.93 4.15 -6.64
C THR A 45 -10.56 2.99 -7.39
N LEU A 46 -11.84 2.68 -7.12
CA LEU A 46 -12.57 1.62 -7.81
C LEU A 46 -12.68 1.94 -9.31
N ASN A 47 -13.06 3.17 -9.66
CA ASN A 47 -13.18 3.62 -11.04
C ASN A 47 -11.86 3.45 -11.80
N ARG A 48 -10.75 3.92 -11.24
CA ARG A 48 -9.41 3.76 -11.83
C ARG A 48 -9.04 2.29 -12.06
N LYS A 49 -9.41 1.37 -11.15
CA LYS A 49 -9.14 -0.07 -11.32
C LYS A 49 -10.01 -0.66 -12.42
N LEU A 50 -11.28 -0.29 -12.50
CA LEU A 50 -12.18 -0.74 -13.56
C LEU A 50 -11.77 -0.22 -14.95
N THR A 51 -11.29 1.02 -15.07
CA THR A 51 -10.76 1.54 -16.34
C THR A 51 -9.54 0.76 -16.82
N LYS A 52 -8.73 0.19 -15.91
CA LYS A 52 -7.63 -0.71 -16.29
C LYS A 52 -8.10 -2.09 -16.79
N LEU A 53 -9.37 -2.42 -16.58
CA LEU A 53 -10.01 -3.64 -17.06
C LEU A 53 -10.90 -3.39 -18.28
N ASP A 54 -10.78 -2.24 -18.94
CA ASP A 54 -11.63 -1.92 -20.08
C ASP A 54 -11.58 -3.05 -21.14
N GLY A 55 -12.75 -3.61 -21.46
CA GLY A 55 -12.89 -4.79 -22.33
C GLY A 55 -12.78 -6.18 -21.65
N MET A 56 -12.49 -6.27 -20.35
CA MET A 56 -12.44 -7.56 -19.62
C MET A 56 -13.73 -7.83 -18.84
N GLN A 57 -14.24 -9.07 -18.92
CA GLN A 57 -15.40 -9.51 -18.15
C GLN A 57 -15.05 -9.99 -16.72
N GLU A 58 -13.77 -10.27 -16.46
CA GLU A 58 -13.30 -10.80 -15.18
C GLU A 58 -12.08 -10.05 -14.64
N VAL A 59 -11.90 -10.08 -13.32
CA VAL A 59 -10.73 -9.51 -12.65
C VAL A 59 -9.55 -10.48 -12.74
N PRO A 60 -8.45 -10.13 -13.43
CA PRO A 60 -7.29 -11.02 -13.59
C PRO A 60 -6.72 -11.44 -12.24
N LYS A 61 -6.24 -12.69 -12.14
CA LYS A 61 -5.64 -13.22 -10.91
C LYS A 61 -4.39 -12.44 -10.48
N ASN A 62 -3.62 -11.95 -11.45
CA ASN A 62 -2.34 -11.29 -11.25
C ASN A 62 -2.43 -9.76 -11.10
N MET A 63 -3.63 -9.19 -11.11
CA MET A 63 -3.80 -7.75 -10.98
C MET A 63 -3.49 -7.29 -9.55
N ALA A 64 -2.61 -6.30 -9.40
CA ALA A 64 -2.40 -5.65 -8.11
C ALA A 64 -3.68 -4.91 -7.69
N LEU A 65 -4.34 -5.35 -6.62
CA LEU A 65 -5.58 -4.76 -6.14
C LEU A 65 -5.33 -3.71 -5.05
N THR A 66 -4.35 -3.93 -4.18
CA THR A 66 -3.88 -2.97 -3.18
C THR A 66 -2.95 -1.91 -3.80
N PRO A 67 -2.78 -0.74 -3.15
CA PRO A 67 -1.83 0.27 -3.58
C PRO A 67 -0.38 -0.11 -3.26
N PHE A 68 -0.17 -0.82 -2.16
CA PHE A 68 1.13 -1.34 -1.76
C PHE A 68 1.18 -2.81 -2.14
N SER A 69 2.08 -3.13 -3.07
CA SER A 69 2.39 -4.49 -3.47
C SER A 69 3.79 -4.80 -2.94
N ASP A 70 3.96 -5.96 -2.32
CA ASP A 70 5.29 -6.43 -1.88
C ASP A 70 6.30 -6.49 -3.03
N LYS A 71 5.81 -6.60 -4.28
CA LYS A 71 6.64 -6.61 -5.50
C LYS A 71 7.32 -5.27 -5.81
N SER A 72 6.85 -4.17 -5.23
CA SER A 72 7.46 -2.84 -5.38
C SER A 72 8.22 -2.39 -4.13
N ALA A 73 8.35 -3.27 -3.12
CA ALA A 73 9.15 -2.96 -1.94
C ALA A 73 10.64 -3.01 -2.31
N VAL A 74 11.38 -1.98 -1.92
CA VAL A 74 12.84 -1.93 -2.08
C VAL A 74 13.50 -2.92 -1.13
N PHE A 75 12.88 -3.15 0.03
CA PHE A 75 13.36 -4.03 1.08
C PHE A 75 12.38 -5.15 1.36
N PRO A 76 12.88 -6.36 1.68
CA PRO A 76 12.08 -7.35 2.39
C PRO A 76 11.61 -6.79 3.74
N ARG A 77 10.41 -7.18 4.17
CA ARG A 77 9.81 -6.68 5.41
C ARG A 77 10.70 -6.89 6.65
N VAL A 78 11.39 -8.03 6.72
CA VAL A 78 12.35 -8.33 7.79
C VAL A 78 13.43 -7.25 7.91
N LEU A 79 13.94 -6.81 6.77
CA LEU A 79 15.02 -5.85 6.68
C LEU A 79 14.51 -4.41 6.96
N GLU A 80 13.26 -4.09 6.59
CA GLU A 80 12.61 -2.84 7.02
C GLU A 80 12.46 -2.78 8.54
N ASP A 81 12.07 -3.89 9.17
CA ASP A 81 11.90 -3.99 10.62
C ASP A 81 13.26 -3.87 11.35
N GLU A 82 14.32 -4.51 10.83
CA GLU A 82 15.69 -4.38 11.35
C GLU A 82 16.22 -2.94 11.28
N LEU A 83 16.04 -2.28 10.12
CA LEU A 83 16.45 -0.88 9.96
C LEU A 83 15.68 0.04 10.92
N ALA A 84 14.36 -0.19 11.09
CA ALA A 84 13.55 0.58 12.02
C ALA A 84 13.98 0.36 13.47
N GLY A 85 14.25 -0.88 13.86
CA GLY A 85 14.77 -1.23 15.19
C GLY A 85 16.10 -0.54 15.47
N TYR A 86 17.04 -0.61 14.53
CA TYR A 86 18.35 0.03 14.67
C TYR A 86 18.25 1.55 14.91
N VAL A 87 17.37 2.23 14.17
CA VAL A 87 17.15 3.67 14.33
C VAL A 87 16.53 4.00 15.69
N GLN A 88 15.61 3.16 16.19
CA GLN A 88 15.00 3.32 17.51
C GLN A 88 16.02 3.11 18.63
N GLU A 89 16.77 2.01 18.60
CA GLU A 89 17.81 1.69 19.58
C GLU A 89 18.87 2.80 19.67
N ARG A 90 19.35 3.28 18.52
CA ARG A 90 20.31 4.41 18.46
C ARG A 90 19.75 5.68 19.08
N SER A 91 18.46 5.95 18.86
CA SER A 91 17.79 7.09 19.48
C SER A 91 17.67 6.95 21.00
N GLU A 92 17.41 5.75 21.50
CA GLU A 92 17.34 5.46 22.94
C GLU A 92 18.69 5.61 23.64
N LEU A 93 19.78 5.24 22.95
CA LEU A 93 21.15 5.41 23.42
C LEU A 93 21.65 6.88 23.38
N GLY A 94 20.81 7.84 22.96
CA GLY A 94 21.18 9.26 22.85
C GLY A 94 21.92 9.63 21.57
N PHE A 95 22.07 8.70 20.63
CA PHE A 95 22.68 8.91 19.31
C PHE A 95 21.61 8.95 18.21
N GLY A 96 20.57 9.76 18.42
CA GLY A 96 19.50 9.94 17.45
C GLY A 96 20.05 10.40 16.10
N MET A 97 19.68 9.69 15.04
CA MET A 97 20.10 10.02 13.68
C MET A 97 19.17 11.06 13.05
N ASP A 98 19.75 11.99 12.29
CA ASP A 98 18.94 12.88 11.45
C ASP A 98 18.33 12.10 10.26
N LYS A 99 17.24 12.63 9.71
CA LYS A 99 16.58 12.08 8.51
C LYS A 99 17.56 11.89 7.35
N THR A 100 18.55 12.76 7.22
CA THR A 100 19.57 12.68 6.16
C THR A 100 20.45 11.45 6.34
N GLU A 101 20.84 11.16 7.58
CA GLU A 101 21.67 10.00 7.93
C GLU A 101 20.90 8.70 7.77
N VAL A 102 19.64 8.66 8.22
CA VAL A 102 18.76 7.50 8.04
C VAL A 102 18.57 7.19 6.55
N ARG A 103 18.41 8.21 5.68
CA ARG A 103 18.34 7.99 4.23
C ARG A 103 19.65 7.45 3.66
N ARG A 104 20.79 7.94 4.13
CA ARG A 104 22.11 7.46 3.68
C ARG A 104 22.33 6.00 4.07
N LEU A 105 21.97 5.64 5.31
CA LEU A 105 22.00 4.27 5.80
C LEU A 105 21.09 3.36 4.96
N ALA A 106 19.84 3.77 4.72
CA ALA A 106 18.92 3.03 3.87
C ALA A 106 19.47 2.86 2.44
N TYR A 107 20.08 3.88 1.86
CA TYR A 107 20.68 3.78 0.53
C TYR A 107 21.82 2.75 0.49
N GLN A 108 22.74 2.80 1.46
CA GLN A 108 23.85 1.85 1.57
C GLN A 108 23.35 0.41 1.73
N LEU A 109 22.30 0.24 2.51
CA LEU A 109 21.71 -1.06 2.79
C LEU A 109 20.93 -1.62 1.58
N ALA A 110 20.34 -0.75 0.76
CA ALA A 110 19.76 -1.13 -0.53
C ALA A 110 20.82 -1.55 -1.55
N ASP A 111 21.96 -0.86 -1.59
CA ASP A 111 23.08 -1.22 -2.47
C ASP A 111 23.66 -2.59 -2.12
N TRP A 112 23.72 -2.93 -0.82
CA TRP A 112 24.12 -4.25 -0.34
C TRP A 112 23.14 -5.38 -0.63
N ASN A 113 21.85 -5.06 -0.77
CA ASN A 113 20.78 -6.04 -0.97
C ASN A 113 20.52 -6.35 -2.47
N ASN A 114 21.27 -5.71 -3.38
CA ASN A 114 21.14 -5.82 -4.84
C ASN A 114 22.15 -6.84 -5.40
#